data_AF-K0VGL4-F1
#
_entry.id   AF-K0VGL4-F1
#
_cell.length_a   1.000
_cell.length_b   1.000
_cell.length_c   1.000
_cell.angle_alpha   90.00
_cell.angle_beta   90.00
_cell.angle_gamma   90.00
#
_symmetry.space_group_name_H-M   'P 1'
#
loop_
_entity.id
_entity.type
_entity.pdbx_description
1 polymer ?
#
loop_
_entity_poly.entity_id
_entity_poly.type
_entity_poly.pdbx_seq_one_letter_code
_entity_poly.pdbx_strand_id
1 'polypeptide(L)'
;ADRQVVEITADAQRDAEILRGQGDAERNRVFADAFSRNPAFFEFYRSMAAYSSALSSQDTTLVLSPNSEFFRYFDNPDGTLQRPANPAAPGPLAPGATAPAAPAQQAN
;
A
#
# COMPACT_ATOMS: atom_id res chain seq x y z
N ALA A 1 53.35 -23.72 19.09
CA ALA A 1 52.04 -24.01 19.71
C ALA A 1 51.10 -22.82 19.56
N ASP A 2 51.53 -21.59 19.85
CA ASP A 2 50.65 -20.41 19.90
C ASP A 2 50.01 -20.00 18.56
N ARG A 3 50.71 -20.17 17.43
CA ARG A 3 50.14 -19.85 16.10
C ARG A 3 48.92 -20.70 15.76
N GLN A 4 48.93 -21.97 16.13
CA GLN A 4 47.88 -22.92 15.78
C GLN A 4 46.59 -22.61 16.54
N VAL A 5 46.70 -22.15 17.78
CA VAL A 5 45.56 -21.66 18.58
C VAL A 5 44.96 -20.39 17.96
N VAL A 6 45.81 -19.46 17.52
CA VAL A 6 45.34 -18.21 16.88
C VAL A 6 44.63 -18.50 15.56
N GLU A 7 45.16 -19.41 14.75
CA GLU A 7 44.57 -19.83 13.47
C GLU A 7 43.20 -20.49 13.68
N ILE A 8 43.11 -21.48 14.57
CA ILE A 8 41.85 -22.18 14.88
C ILE A 8 40.80 -21.20 15.42
N THR A 9 41.21 -20.26 16.28
CA THR A 9 40.28 -19.27 16.84
C THR A 9 39.80 -18.28 15.77
N ALA A 10 40.69 -17.85 14.87
CA ALA A 10 40.34 -16.97 13.77
C ALA A 10 39.39 -17.65 12.77
N ASP A 11 39.62 -18.92 12.44
CA ASP A 11 38.76 -19.71 11.57
C ASP A 11 37.38 -19.94 12.20
N ALA A 12 37.33 -20.32 13.48
CA ALA A 12 36.07 -20.49 14.19
C ALA A 12 35.26 -19.17 14.28
N GLN A 13 35.95 -18.05 14.48
CA GLN A 13 35.32 -16.72 14.53
C GLN A 13 34.76 -16.33 13.16
N ARG A 14 35.54 -16.57 12.09
CA ARG A 14 35.11 -16.34 10.71
C ARG A 14 33.86 -17.16 10.37
N ASP A 15 33.87 -18.44 10.70
CA ASP A 15 32.74 -19.33 10.43
C ASP A 15 31.50 -18.91 11.22
N ALA A 16 31.66 -18.48 12.47
CA ALA A 16 30.56 -17.97 13.28
C ALA A 16 29.94 -16.70 12.68
N GLU A 17 30.77 -15.79 12.15
CA GLU A 17 30.30 -14.57 11.48
C GLU A 17 29.58 -14.86 10.17
N ILE A 18 30.10 -15.82 9.37
CA ILE A 18 29.44 -16.28 8.15
C ILE A 18 28.07 -16.89 8.48
N LEU A 19 28.01 -17.79 9.47
CA LEU A 19 26.76 -18.46 9.85
C LEU A 19 25.73 -17.47 10.38
N ARG A 20 26.16 -16.48 11.17
CA ARG A 20 25.30 -15.38 11.63
C ARG A 20 24.77 -14.57 10.45
N GLY A 21 25.63 -14.18 9.52
CA GLY A 21 25.23 -13.43 8.32
C GLY A 21 24.23 -14.19 7.45
N GLN A 22 24.42 -15.50 7.28
CA GLN A 22 23.48 -16.37 6.56
C GLN A 22 22.13 -16.47 7.30
N GLY A 23 22.15 -16.60 8.63
CA GLY A 23 20.95 -16.61 9.44
C GLY A 23 20.15 -15.31 9.34
N ASP A 24 20.83 -14.17 9.38
CA ASP A 24 20.20 -12.86 9.23
C ASP A 24 19.63 -12.66 7.82
N ALA A 25 20.35 -13.11 6.79
CA ALA A 25 19.86 -13.07 5.41
C ALA A 25 18.61 -13.94 5.22
N GLU A 26 18.61 -15.17 5.74
CA GLU A 26 17.46 -16.07 5.64
C GLU A 26 16.26 -15.55 6.43
N ARG A 27 16.49 -15.01 7.63
CA ARG A 27 15.44 -14.35 8.41
C ARG A 27 14.80 -13.22 7.63
N ASN A 28 15.61 -12.34 7.03
CA ASN A 28 15.10 -11.22 6.25
C ASN A 28 14.34 -11.70 5.00
N ARG A 29 14.83 -12.74 4.34
CA ARG A 29 14.17 -13.37 3.19
C ARG A 29 12.79 -13.93 3.58
N VAL A 30 12.72 -14.71 4.65
CA VAL A 30 11.45 -15.28 5.15
C VAL A 30 10.49 -14.17 5.57
N PHE A 31 10.99 -13.11 6.20
CA PHE A 31 10.17 -11.95 6.58
C PHE A 31 9.62 -11.25 5.33
N ALA A 32 10.49 -10.93 4.36
CA ALA A 32 10.08 -10.31 3.11
C ALA A 32 9.08 -11.18 2.32
N ASP A 33 9.32 -12.49 2.24
CA ASP A 33 8.41 -13.45 1.61
C ASP A 33 7.06 -13.50 2.35
N ALA A 34 7.06 -13.56 3.68
CA ALA A 34 5.83 -13.60 4.47
C ALA A 34 4.97 -12.34 4.27
N PHE A 35 5.61 -11.16 4.22
CA PHE A 35 4.94 -9.90 3.96
C PHE A 35 4.50 -9.76 2.49
N SER A 36 5.27 -10.29 1.55
CA SER A 36 4.98 -10.22 0.11
C SER A 36 3.95 -11.26 -0.35
N ARG A 37 3.76 -12.35 0.42
CA ARG A 37 2.81 -13.43 0.08
C ARG A 37 1.37 -12.95 0.04
N ASN A 38 0.98 -12.01 0.91
CA ASN A 38 -0.36 -11.43 0.84
C ASN A 38 -0.43 -10.02 1.47
N PRO A 39 -0.01 -8.98 0.72
CA PRO A 39 -0.13 -7.60 1.17
C PRO A 39 -1.58 -7.19 1.47
N ALA A 40 -2.54 -7.71 0.69
CA ALA A 40 -3.97 -7.43 0.87
C ALA A 40 -4.48 -7.94 2.22
N PHE A 41 -4.01 -9.11 2.68
CA PHE A 41 -4.35 -9.63 4.00
C PHE A 41 -3.85 -8.73 5.14
N PHE A 42 -2.63 -8.19 5.05
CA PHE A 42 -2.11 -7.26 6.06
C PHE A 42 -2.89 -5.95 6.08
N GLU A 43 -3.24 -5.41 4.91
CA GLU A 43 -4.08 -4.22 4.84
C GLU A 43 -5.47 -4.47 5.44
N PHE A 44 -6.09 -5.59 5.12
CA PHE A 44 -7.34 -6.04 5.71
C PHE A 44 -7.24 -6.16 7.24
N TYR A 45 -6.22 -6.88 7.75
CA TYR A 45 -6.03 -7.10 9.18
C TYR A 45 -5.83 -5.78 9.94
N ARG A 46 -5.01 -4.87 9.39
CA ARG A 46 -4.79 -3.54 9.97
C ARG A 46 -6.07 -2.72 9.99
N SER A 47 -6.87 -2.77 8.91
CA SER A 47 -8.16 -2.09 8.86
C SER A 47 -9.14 -2.64 9.90
N MET A 48 -9.23 -3.96 10.09
CA MET A 48 -10.08 -4.58 11.12
C MET A 48 -9.68 -4.17 12.54
N ALA A 49 -8.38 -4.12 12.83
CA ALA A 49 -7.88 -3.66 14.13
C ALA A 49 -8.25 -2.18 14.38
N ALA A 50 -8.14 -1.33 13.36
CA ALA A 50 -8.55 0.07 13.44
C ALA A 50 -10.06 0.22 13.68
N TYR A 51 -10.91 -0.60 13.03
CA TYR A 51 -12.35 -0.60 13.27
C TYR A 51 -12.67 -0.98 14.71
N SER A 52 -12.07 -2.07 15.20
CA SER A 52 -12.24 -2.51 16.58
C SER A 52 -11.87 -1.39 17.56
N SER A 53 -10.72 -0.74 17.36
CA SER A 53 -10.28 0.36 18.22
C SER A 53 -11.22 1.57 18.18
N ALA A 54 -11.66 1.97 16.98
CA ALA A 54 -12.53 3.14 16.82
C ALA A 54 -13.94 2.92 17.39
N LEU A 55 -14.43 1.67 17.33
CA LEU A 55 -15.77 1.29 17.81
C LEU A 55 -15.79 0.88 19.30
N SER A 56 -14.63 0.68 19.93
CA SER A 56 -14.54 0.31 21.35
C SER A 56 -14.88 1.46 22.31
N SER A 57 -14.82 2.70 21.83
CA SER A 57 -15.12 3.87 22.64
C SER A 57 -16.64 4.13 22.69
N GLN A 58 -17.26 3.75 23.80
CA GLN A 58 -18.71 3.91 24.03
C GLN A 58 -19.20 5.37 23.99
N ASP A 59 -18.30 6.33 24.22
CA ASP A 59 -18.62 7.77 24.25
C ASP A 59 -18.36 8.50 22.93
N THR A 60 -17.94 7.78 21.86
CA THR A 60 -17.61 8.40 20.58
C THR A 60 -18.76 8.26 19.60
N THR A 61 -19.39 9.38 19.23
CA THR A 61 -20.32 9.43 18.10
C THR A 61 -19.51 9.53 16.81
N LEU A 62 -19.47 8.45 16.02
CA LEU A 62 -18.82 8.46 14.71
C LEU A 62 -19.78 9.01 13.65
N VAL A 63 -19.41 10.12 13.00
CA VAL A 63 -20.09 10.62 11.80
C VAL A 63 -19.44 9.97 10.58
N LEU A 64 -20.19 9.09 9.92
CA LEU A 64 -19.67 8.20 8.88
C LEU A 64 -20.36 8.51 7.55
N SER A 65 -19.56 8.89 6.55
CA SER A 65 -20.06 9.00 5.18
C SER A 65 -20.12 7.61 4.53
N PRO A 66 -21.19 7.26 3.79
CA PRO A 66 -21.34 5.95 3.13
C PRO A 66 -20.22 5.59 2.14
N ASN A 67 -19.47 6.57 1.65
CA ASN A 67 -18.36 6.43 0.72
C ASN A 67 -16.98 6.56 1.39
N SER A 68 -16.90 6.34 2.72
CA SER A 68 -15.66 6.50 3.46
C SER A 68 -14.64 5.42 3.13
N GLU A 69 -13.41 5.87 2.85
CA GLU A 69 -12.22 5.03 2.74
C GLU A 69 -11.99 4.15 3.97
N PHE A 70 -12.46 4.64 5.13
CA PHE A 70 -12.33 3.93 6.39
C PHE A 70 -13.01 2.58 6.29
N PHE A 71 -14.25 2.50 5.81
CA PHE A 71 -15.05 1.26 5.79
C PHE A 71 -15.08 0.52 4.45
N ARG A 72 -14.08 0.76 3.59
CA ARG A 72 -13.99 0.13 2.26
C ARG A 72 -14.15 -1.39 2.25
N TYR A 73 -13.71 -2.07 3.32
CA TYR A 73 -13.81 -3.52 3.47
C TYR A 73 -15.21 -4.04 3.84
N PHE A 74 -16.12 -3.16 4.29
CA PHE A 74 -17.54 -3.50 4.50
C PHE A 74 -18.34 -3.43 3.20
N ASP A 75 -17.93 -2.56 2.28
CA ASP A 75 -18.60 -2.40 0.98
C ASP A 75 -18.03 -3.39 -0.06
N ASN A 76 -16.71 -3.60 -0.07
CA ASN A 76 -16.05 -4.56 -0.96
C ASN A 76 -15.04 -5.43 -0.19
N PRO A 77 -15.12 -6.78 -0.28
CA PRO A 77 -14.21 -7.68 0.43
C PRO A 77 -12.75 -7.54 -0.02
N ASP A 78 -12.52 -7.04 -1.23
CA ASP A 78 -11.18 -6.81 -1.80
C ASP A 78 -10.57 -5.46 -1.34
N GLY A 79 -11.29 -4.66 -0.54
CA GLY A 79 -10.82 -3.37 -0.04
C GLY A 79 -10.67 -2.30 -1.11
N THR A 80 -11.15 -2.55 -2.34
CA THR A 80 -11.17 -1.56 -3.41
C THR A 80 -12.27 -0.55 -3.13
N LEU A 81 -11.94 0.73 -3.22
CA LEU A 81 -12.93 1.79 -3.17
C LEU A 81 -13.69 1.76 -4.49
N GLN A 82 -14.94 1.31 -4.46
CA GLN A 82 -15.84 1.51 -5.58
C GLN A 82 -16.04 3.02 -5.70
N ARG A 83 -15.23 3.70 -6.52
CA ARG A 83 -15.53 5.07 -6.91
C ARG A 83 -16.90 4.99 -7.57
N PRO A 84 -17.94 5.68 -7.07
CA PRO A 84 -19.24 5.65 -7.72
C PRO A 84 -18.99 6.01 -9.18
N ALA A 85 -19.44 5.15 -10.09
CA ALA A 85 -19.35 5.39 -11.51
C ALA A 85 -20.07 6.71 -11.76
N ASN A 86 -19.30 7.79 -11.89
CA ASN A 86 -19.84 9.09 -12.18
C ASN A 86 -20.56 8.98 -13.54
N PRO A 87 -21.89 9.18 -13.64
CA PRO A 87 -22.57 9.17 -14.93
C PRO A 87 -22.25 10.42 -15.77
N ALA A 88 -21.39 11.33 -15.28
CA ALA A 88 -21.01 12.55 -15.97
C ALA A 88 -19.49 12.64 -16.17
N ALA A 89 -18.91 11.73 -16.96
CA ALA A 89 -17.72 12.06 -17.70
C ALA A 89 -18.17 12.66 -19.05
N PRO A 90 -17.84 13.93 -19.38
CA PRO A 90 -17.93 14.35 -20.77
C PRO A 90 -16.93 13.48 -21.56
N GLY A 91 -17.43 12.81 -22.60
CA GLY A 91 -16.66 11.86 -23.40
C GLY A 91 -15.38 12.48 -24.00
N PRO A 92 -14.46 11.63 -24.52
CA PRO A 92 -13.24 12.12 -25.15
C PRO A 92 -13.62 13.06 -26.30
N LEU A 93 -13.06 14.27 -26.26
CA LEU A 93 -13.16 15.27 -27.32
C LEU A 93 -12.74 14.61 -28.64
N ALA A 94 -13.71 14.38 -29.53
CA ALA A 94 -13.44 14.02 -30.92
C ALA A 94 -12.74 15.22 -31.60
N PRO A 95 -11.63 15.02 -32.33
CA PRO A 95 -10.98 16.08 -33.06
C PRO A 95 -11.74 16.32 -34.37
N GLY A 96 -12.56 17.37 -34.43
CA GLY A 96 -13.22 17.71 -35.68
C GLY A 96 -14.49 18.52 -35.54
N ALA A 97 -14.36 19.79 -35.16
CA ALA A 97 -15.35 20.80 -35.52
C ALA A 97 -14.63 22.14 -35.65
N THR A 98 -14.42 22.51 -36.91
CA THR A 98 -13.97 23.82 -37.38
C THR A 98 -14.71 24.95 -36.66
N ALA A 99 -13.93 25.89 -36.11
CA ALA A 99 -14.45 27.17 -35.62
C ALA A 99 -15.20 27.91 -36.74
N PRO A 100 -16.43 28.41 -36.52
CA PRO A 100 -17.00 29.39 -37.43
C PRO A 100 -16.40 30.77 -37.13
N ALA A 101 -16.14 31.47 -38.22
CA ALA A 101 -15.55 32.80 -38.27
C ALA A 101 -16.38 33.84 -37.50
N ALA A 102 -15.67 34.77 -36.87
CA ALA A 102 -16.23 36.01 -36.35
C ALA A 102 -16.79 36.86 -37.51
N PRO A 103 -17.98 37.48 -37.38
CA PRO A 103 -18.36 38.54 -38.28
C PRO A 103 -17.80 39.87 -37.77
N ALA A 104 -17.00 40.51 -38.61
CA ALA A 104 -16.78 41.95 -38.57
C ALA A 104 -17.97 42.67 -39.22
N GLN A 105 -18.46 43.75 -38.61
CA GLN A 105 -19.03 44.99 -39.21
C GLN A 105 -19.76 45.80 -38.11
N GLN A 106 -19.25 46.94 -37.64
CA GLN A 106 -19.18 48.31 -38.20
C GLN A 106 -20.47 49.16 -38.05
N ALA A 107 -20.29 50.27 -37.31
CA ALA A 107 -20.76 51.64 -37.55
C ALA A 107 -22.25 51.91 -37.84
N ASN A 108 -22.92 52.56 -36.87
CA ASN A 108 -23.36 53.96 -36.98
C ASN A 108 -23.62 54.52 -35.58
#